data_AF-A0A6B1I845-F1
#
_entry.id   AF-A0A6B1I845-F1
#
_cell.length_a   1.000
_cell.length_b   1.000
_cell.length_c   1.000
_cell.angle_alpha   90.00
_cell.angle_beta   90.00
_cell.angle_gamma   90.00
#
_symmetry.space_group_name_H-M   'P 1'
#
loop_
_entity.id
_entity.type
_entity.pdbx_description
1 polymer ?
#
loop_
_entity_poly.entity_id
_entity_poly.type
_entity_poly.pdbx_seq_one_letter_code
_entity_poly.pdbx_strand_id
1 'polypeptide(L)'
;MKIIPAIDIMDGKVVRLLRGDPKDKTIYYNDPIRIAKQWEGQGAHMLHVVDLDATLSLGDNTDIIQDMASTISVPIQVAGGRRSEDLVHDTLQYADRVVVGTLALNTKVLHKLIQRYDDRLVVSLDHNDGHIMSHGWQQATDNMIIPTMKSLVALGVTQFLITNISRDGTLSGPDIQTLSKACRISNVIASGGVSGVSDVRDVAELSPYGIILGKALYEGLITIPEALEC
;
A
#
# COMPACT_ATOMS: atom_id res chain seq x y z
N MET A 1 -6.70 -14.54 -3.89
CA MET A 1 -6.28 -13.20 -3.40
C MET A 1 -5.54 -12.48 -4.54
N LYS A 2 -5.56 -11.14 -4.63
CA LYS A 2 -4.74 -10.40 -5.62
C LYS A 2 -3.27 -10.30 -5.20
N ILE A 3 -2.36 -10.50 -6.15
CA ILE A 3 -0.92 -10.26 -5.99
C ILE A 3 -0.59 -8.84 -6.47
N ILE A 4 -0.08 -8.00 -5.57
CA ILE A 4 0.08 -6.55 -5.77
C ILE A 4 1.55 -6.16 -5.51
N PRO A 5 2.42 -6.15 -6.54
CA PRO A 5 3.77 -5.65 -6.40
C PRO A 5 3.81 -4.16 -6.00
N ALA A 6 4.75 -3.77 -5.13
CA ALA A 6 4.93 -2.39 -4.68
C ALA A 6 6.15 -1.70 -5.31
N ILE A 7 5.91 -0.51 -5.85
CA ILE A 7 6.93 0.39 -6.41
C ILE A 7 6.94 1.66 -5.56
N ASP A 8 7.99 1.84 -4.75
CA ASP A 8 8.19 3.09 -4.02
C ASP A 8 9.08 4.01 -4.86
N ILE A 9 8.61 5.22 -5.16
CA ILE A 9 9.30 6.19 -6.03
C ILE A 9 9.83 7.35 -5.18
N MET A 10 11.12 7.64 -5.31
CA MET A 10 11.81 8.79 -4.70
C MET A 10 12.86 9.31 -5.68
N ASP A 11 12.89 10.62 -5.91
CA ASP A 11 13.82 11.26 -6.87
C ASP A 11 13.75 10.59 -8.26
N GLY A 12 12.53 10.26 -8.70
CA GLY A 12 12.25 9.55 -9.95
C GLY A 12 12.77 8.11 -10.04
N LYS A 13 13.26 7.52 -8.95
CA LYS A 13 13.86 6.18 -8.91
C LYS A 13 13.05 5.23 -8.05
N VAL A 14 13.17 3.94 -8.35
CA VAL A 14 12.60 2.86 -7.54
C VAL A 14 13.50 2.60 -6.36
N VAL A 15 12.98 2.84 -5.17
CA VAL A 15 13.72 2.70 -3.91
C VAL A 15 13.02 1.75 -2.95
N ARG A 16 13.72 1.38 -1.89
CA ARG A 16 13.11 0.82 -0.69
C ARG A 16 13.73 1.48 0.53
N LEU A 17 12.89 1.84 1.49
CA LEU A 17 13.31 2.36 2.78
C LEU A 17 13.29 1.22 3.80
N LEU A 18 14.36 1.06 4.59
CA LEU A 18 14.29 0.15 5.73
C LEU A 18 13.40 0.77 6.81
N ARG A 19 12.27 0.14 7.11
CA ARG A 19 11.27 0.64 8.09
C ARG A 19 10.86 2.10 7.83
N GLY A 20 10.84 2.51 6.57
CA GLY A 20 10.42 3.86 6.18
C GLY A 20 11.42 4.97 6.41
N ASP A 21 12.68 4.68 6.81
CA ASP A 21 13.70 5.72 7.00
C ASP A 21 14.35 6.14 5.67
N PRO A 22 14.21 7.41 5.23
CA PRO A 22 14.83 7.90 3.99
C PRO A 22 16.35 7.88 4.00
N LYS A 23 16.99 7.86 5.17
CA LYS A 23 18.45 7.78 5.30
C LYS A 23 18.98 6.38 5.02
N ASP A 24 18.14 5.36 5.18
CA ASP A 24 18.47 3.96 4.93
C ASP A 24 17.71 3.47 3.70
N LYS A 25 18.07 4.05 2.55
CA LYS A 25 17.44 3.75 1.25
C LYS A 25 18.35 2.91 0.36
N THR A 26 17.76 1.92 -0.27
CA THR A 26 18.35 1.16 -1.38
C THR A 26 17.69 1.57 -2.69
N ILE A 27 18.48 1.86 -3.72
CA ILE A 27 17.98 2.11 -5.08
C ILE A 27 18.04 0.78 -5.84
N TYR A 28 16.90 0.31 -6.33
CA TYR A 28 16.83 -0.92 -7.14
C TYR A 28 16.85 -0.62 -8.65
N TYR A 29 16.11 0.41 -9.08
CA TYR A 29 16.02 0.76 -10.49
C TYR A 29 15.95 2.28 -10.68
N ASN A 30 16.49 2.74 -11.82
CA ASN A 30 16.39 4.14 -12.24
C ASN A 30 15.15 4.44 -13.10
N ASP A 31 14.38 3.41 -13.47
CA ASP A 31 13.23 3.51 -14.37
C ASP A 31 12.02 2.77 -13.74
N PRO A 32 11.11 3.50 -13.07
CA PRO A 32 9.90 2.94 -12.49
C PRO A 32 8.95 2.31 -13.52
N ILE A 33 8.88 2.85 -14.74
CA ILE A 33 7.97 2.36 -15.78
C ILE A 33 8.45 1.00 -16.30
N ARG A 34 9.76 0.81 -16.42
CA ARG A 34 10.34 -0.48 -16.80
C ARG A 34 9.96 -1.60 -15.83
N ILE A 35 10.06 -1.37 -14.52
CA ILE A 35 9.71 -2.41 -13.54
C ILE A 35 8.19 -2.66 -13.52
N ALA A 36 7.36 -1.62 -13.73
CA ALA A 36 5.92 -1.76 -13.86
C ALA A 36 5.54 -2.70 -15.02
N LYS A 37 6.11 -2.48 -16.21
CA LYS A 37 5.92 -3.38 -17.38
C LYS A 37 6.38 -4.80 -17.11
N GLN A 38 7.52 -4.95 -16.43
CA GLN A 38 8.07 -6.26 -16.12
C GLN A 38 7.11 -7.05 -15.21
N TRP A 39 6.59 -6.42 -14.16
CA TRP A 39 5.69 -7.07 -13.22
C TRP A 39 4.29 -7.31 -13.78
N GLU A 40 3.79 -6.40 -14.63
CA GLU A 40 2.62 -6.67 -15.46
C GLU A 40 2.83 -7.92 -16.32
N GLY A 41 3.96 -8.01 -17.05
CA GLY A 41 4.28 -9.16 -17.90
C GLY A 41 4.46 -10.48 -17.15
N GLN A 42 4.67 -10.42 -15.83
CA GLN A 42 4.71 -11.59 -14.95
C GLN A 42 3.33 -11.96 -14.35
N GLY A 43 2.27 -11.21 -14.66
CA GLY A 43 0.90 -11.50 -14.23
C GLY A 43 0.46 -10.76 -12.97
N ALA A 44 1.10 -9.64 -12.60
CA ALA A 44 0.61 -8.80 -11.51
C ALA A 44 -0.87 -8.43 -11.72
N HIS A 45 -1.68 -8.50 -10.66
CA HIS A 45 -3.11 -8.17 -10.77
C HIS A 45 -3.41 -6.67 -10.69
N MET A 46 -2.49 -5.91 -10.07
CA MET A 46 -2.55 -4.47 -9.82
C MET A 46 -1.16 -4.05 -9.31
N LEU A 47 -0.74 -2.81 -9.50
CA LEU A 47 0.47 -2.27 -8.88
C LEU A 47 0.12 -1.32 -7.73
N HIS A 48 0.89 -1.38 -6.65
CA HIS A 48 0.87 -0.38 -5.59
C HIS A 48 2.03 0.58 -5.79
N VAL A 49 1.73 1.85 -6.04
CA VAL A 49 2.75 2.87 -6.33
C VAL A 49 2.75 3.89 -5.20
N VAL A 50 3.88 4.07 -4.54
CA VAL A 50 4.04 5.01 -3.42
C VAL A 50 4.90 6.18 -3.85
N ASP A 51 4.35 7.38 -3.82
CA ASP A 51 5.11 8.62 -4.02
C ASP A 51 5.76 9.04 -2.69
N LEU A 52 7.02 8.66 -2.51
CA LEU A 52 7.76 8.97 -1.28
C LEU A 52 8.14 10.45 -1.20
N ASP A 53 8.36 11.13 -2.33
CA ASP A 53 8.64 12.57 -2.33
C ASP A 53 7.43 13.35 -1.83
N ALA A 54 6.22 13.02 -2.30
CA ALA A 54 4.99 13.61 -1.80
C ALA A 54 4.71 13.22 -0.33
N THR A 55 5.07 11.98 0.06
CA THR A 55 4.98 11.52 1.45
C THR A 55 5.86 12.35 2.38
N LEU A 56 7.07 12.68 1.97
CA LEU A 56 8.05 13.44 2.74
C LEU A 56 7.96 14.95 2.53
N SER A 57 7.04 15.42 1.69
CA SER A 57 6.87 16.83 1.32
C SER A 57 8.13 17.44 0.67
N LEU A 58 8.83 16.66 -0.15
CA LEU A 58 10.05 17.05 -0.88
C LEU A 58 9.78 17.42 -2.35
N GLY A 59 8.55 17.20 -2.82
CA GLY A 59 8.15 17.31 -4.22
C GLY A 59 7.04 16.29 -4.49
N ASP A 60 6.91 15.86 -5.74
CA ASP A 60 6.05 14.75 -6.14
C ASP A 60 6.59 14.07 -7.39
N ASN A 61 6.09 12.87 -7.68
CA ASN A 61 6.43 12.10 -8.88
C ASN A 61 5.21 11.95 -9.81
N THR A 62 4.33 12.96 -9.86
CA THR A 62 3.02 12.85 -10.53
C THR A 62 3.16 12.48 -12.01
N ASP A 63 4.05 13.15 -12.74
CA ASP A 63 4.27 12.90 -14.17
C ASP A 63 4.70 11.45 -14.43
N ILE A 64 5.63 10.93 -13.63
CA ILE A 64 6.11 9.53 -13.75
C ILE A 64 4.97 8.55 -13.47
N ILE A 65 4.13 8.82 -12.49
CA ILE A 65 3.00 7.94 -12.14
C ILE A 65 1.92 7.99 -13.23
N GLN A 66 1.66 9.16 -13.84
CA GLN A 66 0.75 9.30 -14.98
C GLN A 66 1.26 8.56 -16.21
N ASP A 67 2.55 8.70 -16.53
CA ASP A 67 3.20 7.97 -17.61
C ASP A 67 3.14 6.46 -17.35
N MET A 68 3.37 6.01 -16.11
CA MET A 68 3.21 4.61 -15.73
C MET A 68 1.77 4.12 -15.98
N ALA A 69 0.77 4.87 -15.50
CA ALA A 69 -0.64 4.52 -15.63
C ALA A 69 -1.12 4.40 -17.09
N SER A 70 -0.63 5.28 -17.96
CA SER A 70 -0.96 5.25 -19.39
C SER A 70 -0.23 4.17 -20.18
N THR A 71 0.84 3.61 -19.60
CA THR A 71 1.75 2.68 -20.27
C THR A 71 1.44 1.21 -19.99
N ILE A 72 0.88 0.90 -18.82
CA ILE A 72 0.47 -0.47 -18.44
C ILE A 72 -1.06 -0.61 -18.50
N SER A 73 -1.53 -1.84 -18.60
CA SER A 73 -2.96 -2.19 -18.65
C SER A 73 -3.51 -2.67 -17.30
N VAL A 74 -2.65 -3.14 -16.40
CA VAL A 74 -3.08 -3.53 -15.05
C VAL A 74 -3.40 -2.30 -14.20
N PRO A 75 -4.43 -2.37 -13.32
CA PRO A 75 -4.78 -1.23 -12.47
C PRO A 75 -3.62 -0.74 -11.60
N ILE A 76 -3.61 0.54 -11.27
CA ILE A 76 -2.70 1.12 -10.28
C ILE A 76 -3.47 1.67 -9.07
N GLN A 77 -2.94 1.39 -7.88
CA GLN A 77 -3.33 2.08 -6.66
C GLN A 77 -2.19 3.00 -6.20
N VAL A 78 -2.48 4.30 -6.09
CA VAL A 78 -1.48 5.32 -5.75
C VAL A 78 -1.59 5.72 -4.29
N ALA A 79 -0.45 5.71 -3.60
CA ALA A 79 -0.30 6.16 -2.23
C ALA A 79 0.74 7.28 -2.14
N GLY A 80 0.80 7.92 -0.98
CA GLY A 80 1.79 8.94 -0.65
C GLY A 80 1.31 10.37 -0.90
N GLY A 81 1.39 11.21 0.12
CA GLY A 81 1.15 12.65 0.03
C GLY A 81 -0.28 13.13 -0.26
N ARG A 82 -1.28 12.26 -0.40
CA ARG A 82 -2.68 12.63 -0.72
C ARG A 82 -3.44 13.18 0.51
N ARG A 83 -3.16 14.44 0.84
CA ARG A 83 -3.60 15.12 2.08
C ARG A 83 -4.83 16.03 1.91
N SER A 84 -5.41 16.12 0.73
CA SER A 84 -6.60 16.95 0.46
C SER A 84 -7.61 16.24 -0.47
N GLU A 85 -8.85 16.73 -0.47
CA GLU A 85 -9.90 16.26 -1.40
C GLU A 85 -9.48 16.45 -2.87
N ASP A 86 -8.82 17.56 -3.18
CA ASP A 86 -8.36 17.90 -4.52
C ASP A 86 -7.25 16.93 -4.98
N LEU A 87 -6.24 16.67 -4.15
CA LEU A 87 -5.19 15.71 -4.49
C LEU A 87 -5.75 14.29 -4.70
N VAL A 88 -6.76 13.90 -3.93
CA VAL A 88 -7.47 12.64 -4.15
C VAL A 88 -8.20 12.64 -5.49
N HIS A 89 -8.90 13.72 -5.82
CA HIS A 89 -9.62 13.86 -7.09
C HIS A 89 -8.68 13.80 -8.29
N ASP A 90 -7.58 14.55 -8.25
CA ASP A 90 -6.56 14.63 -9.28
C ASP A 90 -5.89 13.28 -9.47
N THR A 91 -5.54 12.59 -8.37
CA THR A 91 -4.95 11.24 -8.41
C THR A 91 -5.87 10.26 -9.14
N LEU A 92 -7.17 10.32 -8.88
CA LEU A 92 -8.16 9.45 -9.49
C LEU A 92 -8.47 9.79 -10.96
N GLN A 93 -7.86 10.84 -11.55
CA GLN A 93 -7.92 11.06 -12.99
C GLN A 93 -7.00 10.12 -13.77
N TYR A 94 -5.94 9.61 -13.12
CA TYR A 94 -4.96 8.73 -13.75
C TYR A 94 -4.74 7.41 -12.99
N ALA A 95 -5.22 7.27 -11.75
CA ALA A 95 -5.16 6.03 -10.99
C ALA A 95 -6.53 5.38 -10.80
N ASP A 96 -6.58 4.05 -10.81
CA ASP A 96 -7.79 3.29 -10.54
C ASP A 96 -8.23 3.47 -9.08
N ARG A 97 -7.26 3.51 -8.16
CA ARG A 97 -7.49 3.67 -6.73
C ARG A 97 -6.51 4.64 -6.10
N VAL A 98 -6.95 5.27 -5.02
CA VAL A 98 -6.12 6.15 -4.19
C VAL A 98 -6.09 5.64 -2.76
N VAL A 99 -4.89 5.64 -2.17
CA VAL A 99 -4.66 5.22 -0.80
C VAL A 99 -4.47 6.45 0.08
N VAL A 100 -5.29 6.57 1.13
CA VAL A 100 -5.25 7.68 2.09
C VAL A 100 -4.99 7.16 3.50
N GLY A 101 -3.97 7.71 4.17
CA GLY A 101 -3.68 7.42 5.58
C GLY A 101 -4.17 8.55 6.47
N THR A 102 -3.33 9.57 6.70
CA THR A 102 -3.63 10.71 7.59
C THR A 102 -4.94 11.44 7.24
N LEU A 103 -5.29 11.57 5.95
CA LEU A 103 -6.53 12.21 5.53
C LEU A 103 -7.78 11.45 6.01
N ALA A 104 -7.70 10.13 6.16
CA ALA A 104 -8.81 9.31 6.64
C ALA A 104 -9.15 9.57 8.11
N LEU A 105 -8.26 10.22 8.88
CA LEU A 105 -8.53 10.61 10.26
C LEU A 105 -9.47 11.82 10.35
N ASN A 106 -9.66 12.58 9.26
CA ASN A 106 -10.66 13.64 9.18
C ASN A 106 -11.99 13.07 8.70
N THR A 107 -12.88 12.72 9.65
CA THR A 107 -14.15 12.05 9.36
C THR A 107 -15.08 12.84 8.43
N LYS A 108 -15.07 14.17 8.51
CA LYS A 108 -15.88 15.03 7.62
C LYS A 108 -15.42 14.94 6.17
N VAL A 109 -14.10 14.97 5.94
CA VAL A 109 -13.52 14.81 4.60
C VAL A 109 -13.72 13.38 4.12
N LEU A 110 -13.39 12.40 4.95
CA LEU A 110 -13.53 10.98 4.63
C LEU A 110 -14.95 10.63 4.17
N HIS A 111 -15.98 11.11 4.87
CA HIS A 111 -17.38 10.86 4.49
C HIS A 111 -17.70 11.33 3.07
N LYS A 112 -17.21 12.52 2.66
CA LYS A 112 -17.39 13.00 1.28
C LYS A 112 -16.66 12.13 0.26
N LEU A 113 -15.43 11.72 0.60
CA LEU A 113 -14.62 10.88 -0.29
C LEU A 113 -15.27 9.50 -0.48
N ILE A 114 -15.78 8.89 0.59
CA ILE A 114 -16.52 7.61 0.52
C ILE A 114 -17.72 7.76 -0.40
N GLN A 115 -18.56 8.78 -0.20
CA GLN A 115 -19.74 9.00 -1.05
C GLN A 115 -19.42 9.20 -2.53
N ARG A 116 -18.25 9.76 -2.84
CA ARG A 116 -17.86 10.10 -4.22
C ARG A 116 -17.11 8.99 -4.93
N TYR A 117 -16.31 8.20 -4.21
CA TYR A 117 -15.31 7.30 -4.81
C TYR A 117 -15.42 5.84 -4.37
N ASP A 118 -16.20 5.53 -3.33
CA ASP A 118 -16.49 4.17 -2.86
C ASP A 118 -15.27 3.23 -2.87
N ASP A 119 -15.26 2.21 -3.74
CA ASP A 119 -14.24 1.16 -3.84
C ASP A 119 -12.87 1.63 -4.36
N ARG A 120 -12.83 2.81 -5.00
CA ARG A 120 -11.61 3.48 -5.45
C ARG A 120 -10.84 4.15 -4.32
N LEU A 121 -11.46 4.32 -3.15
CA LEU A 121 -10.82 4.85 -1.94
C LEU A 121 -10.32 3.72 -1.04
N VAL A 122 -9.01 3.67 -0.77
CA VAL A 122 -8.40 2.71 0.17
C VAL A 122 -7.91 3.46 1.39
N VAL A 123 -8.29 3.03 2.59
CA VAL A 123 -7.78 3.61 3.83
C VAL A 123 -6.58 2.81 4.33
N SER A 124 -5.42 3.46 4.43
CA SER A 124 -4.23 2.85 5.04
C SER A 124 -4.27 2.99 6.54
N LEU A 125 -4.15 1.86 7.25
CA LEU A 125 -3.93 1.81 8.69
C LEU A 125 -2.58 1.12 8.95
N ASP A 126 -1.56 1.95 9.10
CA ASP A 126 -0.22 1.51 9.46
C ASP A 126 -0.13 1.38 10.97
N HIS A 127 0.44 0.28 11.46
CA HIS A 127 0.49 0.01 12.89
C HIS A 127 1.82 -0.60 13.35
N ASN A 128 2.14 -0.39 14.62
CA ASN A 128 3.18 -1.10 15.35
C ASN A 128 2.56 -1.74 16.59
N ASP A 129 2.68 -3.07 16.74
CA ASP A 129 2.07 -3.83 17.85
C ASP A 129 0.59 -3.46 18.09
N GLY A 130 -0.17 -3.39 17.00
CA GLY A 130 -1.60 -3.04 16.99
C GLY A 130 -1.95 -1.56 17.20
N HIS A 131 -0.99 -0.69 17.53
CA HIS A 131 -1.19 0.76 17.69
C HIS A 131 -1.00 1.48 16.36
N ILE A 132 -1.96 2.34 16.00
CA ILE A 132 -1.92 3.08 14.75
C ILE A 132 -0.80 4.12 14.80
N MET A 133 -0.07 4.20 13.69
CA MET A 133 1.00 5.14 13.45
C MET A 133 0.52 6.24 12.50
N SER A 134 0.96 7.47 12.75
CA SER A 134 0.63 8.66 11.95
C SER A 134 1.89 9.39 11.48
N HIS A 135 1.74 10.42 10.65
CA HIS A 135 2.84 11.24 10.13
C HIS A 135 3.96 10.42 9.46
N GLY A 136 3.61 9.49 8.58
CA GLY A 136 4.61 8.65 7.89
C GLY A 136 5.41 7.79 8.86
N TRP A 137 4.72 7.13 9.80
CA TRP A 137 5.26 6.19 10.78
C TRP A 137 6.04 6.80 11.95
N GLN A 138 6.11 8.13 12.04
CA GLN A 138 6.91 8.84 13.04
C GLN A 138 6.23 8.95 14.41
N GLN A 139 4.90 8.90 14.47
CA GLN A 139 4.16 9.16 15.71
C GLN A 139 3.13 8.06 16.00
N ALA A 140 3.32 7.37 17.12
CA ALA A 140 2.33 6.43 17.64
C ALA A 140 1.11 7.20 18.17
N THR A 141 -0.07 6.61 18.02
CA THR A 141 -1.32 7.10 18.59
C THR A 141 -1.84 6.12 19.63
N ASP A 142 -2.71 6.58 20.52
CA ASP A 142 -3.39 5.71 21.50
C ASP A 142 -4.47 4.82 20.84
N ASN A 143 -4.66 4.94 19.52
CA ASN A 143 -5.70 4.23 18.80
C ASN A 143 -5.23 2.84 18.38
N MET A 144 -6.00 1.82 18.79
CA MET A 144 -5.79 0.45 18.33
C MET A 144 -6.40 0.23 16.94
N ILE A 145 -5.74 -0.58 16.11
CA ILE A 145 -6.12 -0.81 14.72
C ILE A 145 -7.52 -1.43 14.57
N ILE A 146 -7.82 -2.47 15.34
CA ILE A 146 -9.09 -3.21 15.22
C ILE A 146 -10.30 -2.35 15.63
N PRO A 147 -10.31 -1.65 16.78
CA PRO A 147 -11.37 -0.69 17.11
C PRO A 147 -11.52 0.41 16.07
N THR A 148 -10.42 0.97 15.58
CA THR A 148 -10.45 2.05 14.57
C THR A 148 -11.05 1.58 13.26
N MET A 149 -10.65 0.39 12.78
CA MET A 149 -11.19 -0.21 11.56
C MET A 149 -12.71 -0.41 11.67
N LYS A 150 -13.24 -0.87 12.81
CA LYS A 150 -14.69 -1.00 13.04
C LYS A 150 -15.41 0.35 12.96
N SER A 151 -14.83 1.39 13.56
CA SER A 151 -15.38 2.75 13.48
C SER A 151 -15.40 3.28 12.05
N LEU A 152 -14.36 3.01 11.27
CA LEU A 152 -14.26 3.42 9.86
C LEU A 152 -15.24 2.64 8.96
N VAL A 153 -15.44 1.34 9.22
CA VAL A 153 -16.49 0.56 8.54
C VAL A 153 -17.88 1.13 8.85
N ALA A 154 -18.15 1.54 10.10
CA ALA A 154 -19.41 2.19 10.46
C ALA A 154 -19.62 3.54 9.74
N LEU A 155 -18.55 4.18 9.26
CA LEU A 155 -18.59 5.38 8.41
C LEU A 155 -18.72 5.06 6.91
N GLY A 156 -18.66 3.79 6.52
CA GLY A 156 -18.80 3.33 5.13
C GLY A 156 -17.51 2.95 4.43
N VAL A 157 -16.36 2.87 5.12
CA VAL A 157 -15.10 2.41 4.50
C VAL A 157 -15.16 0.90 4.23
N THR A 158 -14.92 0.50 2.99
CA THR A 158 -14.99 -0.91 2.55
C THR A 158 -13.63 -1.51 2.19
N GLN A 159 -12.58 -0.70 2.06
CA GLN A 159 -11.27 -1.10 1.55
C GLN A 159 -10.15 -0.59 2.46
N PHE A 160 -9.33 -1.51 2.97
CA PHE A 160 -8.23 -1.18 3.87
C PHE A 160 -6.89 -1.70 3.36
N LEU A 161 -5.85 -0.90 3.51
CA LEU A 161 -4.46 -1.33 3.43
C LEU A 161 -3.92 -1.43 4.86
N ILE A 162 -3.49 -2.61 5.27
CA ILE A 162 -2.98 -2.84 6.63
C ILE A 162 -1.49 -3.17 6.55
N THR A 163 -0.67 -2.30 7.14
CA THR A 163 0.79 -2.45 7.15
C THR A 163 1.30 -2.57 8.59
N ASN A 164 1.99 -3.66 8.91
CA ASN A 164 2.77 -3.72 10.14
C ASN A 164 4.15 -3.10 9.90
N ILE A 165 4.38 -1.90 10.44
CA ILE A 165 5.57 -1.11 10.14
C ILE A 165 6.85 -1.70 10.74
N SER A 166 6.77 -2.46 11.83
CA SER A 166 7.97 -3.08 12.44
C SER A 166 8.50 -4.25 11.61
N ARG A 167 7.66 -4.79 10.72
CA ARG A 167 7.98 -5.86 9.79
C ARG A 167 8.22 -5.37 8.36
N ASP A 168 7.87 -4.12 8.05
CA ASP A 168 8.02 -3.63 6.69
C ASP A 168 9.51 -3.52 6.27
N GLY A 169 9.84 -4.15 5.14
CA GLY A 169 11.21 -4.24 4.65
C GLY A 169 12.17 -5.16 5.43
N THR A 170 11.69 -5.89 6.45
CA THR A 170 12.55 -6.76 7.28
C THR A 170 12.64 -8.20 6.80
N LEU A 171 11.71 -8.66 5.95
CA LEU A 171 11.59 -10.07 5.52
C LEU A 171 11.38 -11.04 6.70
N SER A 172 10.65 -10.61 7.74
CA SER A 172 10.42 -11.40 8.95
C SER A 172 9.03 -12.07 9.03
N GLY A 173 8.32 -12.16 7.90
CA GLY A 173 6.96 -12.66 7.79
C GLY A 173 5.87 -11.63 8.15
N PRO A 174 4.67 -11.73 7.58
CA PRO A 174 3.55 -10.80 7.83
C PRO A 174 2.91 -10.99 9.21
N ASP A 175 2.17 -9.98 9.69
CA ASP A 175 1.43 -10.04 10.95
C ASP A 175 0.08 -10.78 10.78
N ILE A 176 0.17 -12.11 10.72
CA ILE A 176 -0.99 -13.00 10.57
C ILE A 176 -2.05 -12.76 11.66
N GLN A 177 -1.66 -12.46 12.88
CA GLN A 177 -2.60 -12.29 13.99
C GLN A 177 -3.48 -11.05 13.79
N THR A 178 -2.88 -9.91 13.43
CA THR A 178 -3.63 -8.67 13.16
C THR A 178 -4.44 -8.80 11.87
N LEU A 179 -3.84 -9.35 10.80
CA LEU A 179 -4.50 -9.56 9.51
C LEU A 179 -5.73 -10.47 9.63
N SER A 180 -5.65 -11.56 10.39
CA SER A 180 -6.77 -12.49 10.60
C SER A 180 -7.98 -11.79 11.23
N LYS A 181 -7.75 -10.89 12.19
CA LYS A 181 -8.81 -10.09 12.82
C LYS A 181 -9.37 -9.05 11.84
N ALA A 182 -8.51 -8.40 11.06
CA ALA A 182 -8.90 -7.36 10.12
C ALA A 182 -9.72 -7.93 8.94
N CYS A 183 -9.34 -9.07 8.36
CA CYS A 183 -10.06 -9.70 7.25
C CYS A 183 -11.49 -10.14 7.62
N ARG A 184 -11.78 -10.35 8.91
CA ARG A 184 -13.15 -10.61 9.40
C ARG A 184 -14.03 -9.36 9.47
N ILE A 185 -13.45 -8.18 9.33
CA ILE A 185 -14.14 -6.88 9.48
C ILE A 185 -14.47 -6.26 8.11
N SER A 186 -13.53 -6.30 7.16
CA SER A 186 -13.71 -5.70 5.83
C SER A 186 -12.67 -6.24 4.83
N ASN A 187 -12.68 -5.73 3.60
CA ASN A 187 -11.67 -6.08 2.59
C ASN A 187 -10.31 -5.51 2.97
N VAL A 188 -9.31 -6.38 3.07
CA VAL A 188 -7.95 -6.03 3.48
C VAL A 188 -6.96 -6.32 2.35
N ILE A 189 -6.07 -5.38 2.10
CA ILE A 189 -4.79 -5.60 1.45
C ILE A 189 -3.74 -5.77 2.55
N ALA A 190 -3.12 -6.94 2.61
CA ALA A 190 -2.06 -7.24 3.57
C ALA A 190 -0.72 -6.64 3.10
N SER A 191 0.02 -6.00 4.01
CA SER A 191 1.33 -5.42 3.72
C SER A 191 2.29 -5.53 4.90
N GLY A 192 3.58 -5.55 4.59
CA GLY A 192 4.69 -5.62 5.55
C GLY A 192 5.13 -7.05 5.87
N GLY A 193 6.44 -7.28 5.86
CA GLY A 193 7.07 -8.50 6.37
C GLY A 193 7.23 -9.67 5.41
N VAL A 194 6.52 -9.71 4.29
CA VAL A 194 6.58 -10.86 3.35
C VAL A 194 8.02 -11.18 2.97
N SER A 195 8.41 -12.44 3.17
CA SER A 195 9.76 -12.98 3.01
C SER A 195 9.85 -14.04 1.90
N GLY A 196 8.73 -14.66 1.52
CA GLY A 196 8.70 -15.69 0.49
C GLY A 196 7.33 -16.33 0.31
N VAL A 197 7.29 -17.44 -0.43
CA VAL A 197 6.05 -18.13 -0.85
C VAL A 197 5.24 -18.67 0.33
N SER A 198 5.88 -19.15 1.41
CA SER A 198 5.17 -19.63 2.61
C SER A 198 4.28 -18.55 3.21
N ASP A 199 4.78 -17.32 3.31
CA ASP A 199 4.03 -16.19 3.85
C ASP A 199 2.81 -15.85 2.98
N VAL A 200 2.94 -15.98 1.65
CA VAL A 200 1.83 -15.74 0.72
C VAL A 200 0.72 -16.76 0.94
N ARG A 201 1.07 -18.05 1.15
CA ARG A 201 0.10 -19.10 1.48
C ARG A 201 -0.58 -18.85 2.82
N ASP A 202 0.19 -18.54 3.86
CA ASP A 202 -0.35 -18.25 5.20
C ASP A 202 -1.33 -17.06 5.16
N VAL A 203 -1.02 -16.02 4.38
CA VAL A 203 -1.91 -14.88 4.19
C VAL A 203 -3.13 -15.24 3.34
N ALA A 204 -2.99 -16.09 2.32
CA ALA A 204 -4.10 -16.53 1.48
C ALA A 204 -5.19 -17.26 2.28
N GLU A 205 -4.82 -18.03 3.30
CA GLU A 205 -5.78 -18.70 4.22
C GLU A 205 -6.71 -17.71 4.95
N LEU A 206 -6.29 -16.45 5.10
CA LEU A 206 -7.09 -15.39 5.73
C LEU A 206 -8.13 -14.78 4.78
N SER A 207 -8.12 -15.17 3.50
CA SER A 207 -8.98 -14.65 2.43
C SER A 207 -8.99 -13.12 2.28
N PRO A 208 -7.83 -12.43 2.30
CA PRO A 208 -7.78 -10.98 2.06
C PRO A 208 -8.08 -10.65 0.59
N TYR A 209 -8.37 -9.38 0.33
CA TYR A 209 -8.53 -8.87 -1.04
C TYR A 209 -7.22 -8.98 -1.84
N GLY A 210 -6.10 -8.65 -1.21
CA GLY A 210 -4.78 -8.70 -1.84
C GLY A 210 -3.63 -8.76 -0.85
N ILE A 211 -2.44 -9.01 -1.38
CA ILE A 211 -1.17 -8.93 -0.65
C ILE A 211 -0.20 -8.05 -1.42
N ILE A 212 0.47 -7.15 -0.70
CA ILE A 212 1.55 -6.35 -1.23
C ILE A 212 2.86 -7.12 -1.15
N LEU A 213 3.56 -7.20 -2.27
CA LEU A 213 4.91 -7.74 -2.36
C LEU A 213 5.89 -6.61 -2.69
N GLY A 214 6.74 -6.26 -1.72
CA GLY A 214 7.78 -5.25 -1.87
C GLY A 214 9.16 -5.88 -1.96
N LYS A 215 9.95 -5.72 -0.90
CA LYS A 215 11.36 -6.14 -0.82
C LYS A 215 11.61 -7.58 -1.28
N ALA A 216 10.75 -8.55 -0.94
CA ALA A 216 10.96 -9.94 -1.34
C ALA A 216 10.99 -10.15 -2.86
N LEU A 217 10.24 -9.37 -3.65
CA LEU A 217 10.33 -9.40 -5.12
C LEU A 217 11.66 -8.84 -5.61
N TYR A 218 12.10 -7.72 -5.03
CA TYR A 218 13.35 -7.07 -5.42
C TYR A 218 14.59 -7.92 -5.09
N GLU A 219 14.55 -8.64 -3.97
CA GLU A 219 15.61 -9.55 -3.54
C GLU A 219 15.53 -10.95 -4.19
N GLY A 220 14.53 -11.19 -5.06
CA GLY A 220 14.36 -12.47 -5.76
C GLY A 220 14.01 -13.64 -4.84
N LEU A 221 13.48 -13.38 -3.65
CA LEU A 221 13.05 -14.40 -2.68
C LEU A 221 11.69 -15.02 -3.04
N ILE A 222 10.95 -14.33 -3.90
CA ILE A 222 9.70 -14.78 -4.50
C ILE A 222 9.56 -14.09 -5.86
N THR A 223 8.90 -14.76 -6.79
CA THR A 223 8.48 -14.21 -8.08
C THR A 223 6.95 -14.06 -8.12
N ILE A 224 6.44 -13.19 -8.99
CA ILE A 224 4.99 -13.03 -9.16
C ILE A 224 4.34 -14.36 -9.59
N PRO A 225 4.89 -15.14 -10.55
CA PRO A 225 4.32 -16.45 -10.90
C PRO A 225 4.22 -17.42 -9.73
N GLU A 226 5.25 -17.52 -8.88
CA GLU A 226 5.19 -18.36 -7.67
C GLU A 226 4.11 -17.88 -6.68
N ALA A 227 3.95 -16.56 -6.53
CA ALA A 227 2.92 -15.99 -5.68
C ALA A 227 1.50 -16.23 -6.23
N LEU A 228 1.33 -16.31 -7.56
CA LEU A 228 0.05 -16.59 -8.21
C LEU A 228 -0.42 -18.04 -8.03
N GLU A 229 0.49 -18.97 -7.71
CA GLU A 229 0.18 -20.37 -7.44
C GLU A 229 -0.31 -20.63 -6.00
N CYS A 230 -0.42 -19.59 -5.17
CA CYS A 230 -0.85 -19.66 -3.76
C CYS A 230 -2.31 -19.21 -3.58
#